data_AF-A0A3B8UF72-F1
#
_entry.id   AF-A0A3B8UF72-F1
#
_cell.length_a   1.000
_cell.length_b   1.000
_cell.length_c   1.000
_cell.angle_alpha   90.00
_cell.angle_beta   90.00
_cell.angle_gamma   90.00
#
_symmetry.space_group_name_H-M   'P 1'
#
loop_
_entity.id
_entity.type
_entity.pdbx_description
1 polymer ?
#
loop_
_entity_poly.entity_id
_entity_poly.type
_entity_poly.pdbx_seq_one_letter_code
_entity_poly.pdbx_strand_id
1 'polypeptide(L)'
;MSIETSYLRSVNWPSLNETRKPEEKKPVDLSQEMPQNPAAAESYDVFLKEERLQEACRAAEAIDSEYRRMIAFVDICRELANRRHFDRALLFARTHLHGHFLSKALSSICRVKVKIGQINEALEIAGAASNQLSKEPILSTISKTLAEMGEAEKSTEVAYMISDELSRSLTFECTSKKLVEIGRIDEALEVANRMSNDYGKRRALAPIQQALENSGNKAKAEELLVLIRSLPYACID
;
A
#
# COMPACT_ATOMS: atom_id res chain seq x y z
N MET A 1 -15.99 -51.99 14.43
CA MET A 1 -16.33 -50.63 13.94
C MET A 1 -15.03 -49.99 13.49
N SER A 2 -14.75 -50.12 12.20
CA SER A 2 -13.59 -49.55 11.53
C SER A 2 -14.03 -48.31 10.80
N ILE A 3 -13.29 -47.21 10.93
CA ILE A 3 -13.27 -46.16 9.91
C ILE A 3 -11.80 -45.93 9.59
N GLU A 4 -11.47 -46.21 8.35
CA GLU A 4 -10.18 -46.01 7.71
C GLU A 4 -9.87 -44.52 7.60
N THR A 5 -8.63 -44.14 7.92
CA THR A 5 -8.02 -42.93 7.37
C THR A 5 -6.68 -43.32 6.77
N SER A 6 -6.73 -43.65 5.48
CA SER A 6 -5.56 -43.81 4.62
C SER A 6 -5.06 -42.43 4.19
N TYR A 7 -3.91 -42.01 4.71
CA TYR A 7 -3.11 -40.96 4.07
C TYR A 7 -1.66 -41.43 3.90
N LEU A 8 -1.33 -41.61 2.62
CA LEU A 8 -0.07 -41.33 1.96
C LEU A 8 1.15 -42.23 2.27
N ARG A 9 1.35 -43.14 1.30
CA ARG A 9 2.57 -43.89 1.02
C ARG A 9 3.79 -42.97 0.82
N SER A 10 4.78 -43.19 1.67
CA SER A 10 6.23 -43.26 1.40
C SER A 10 6.79 -42.56 0.15
N VAL A 11 7.59 -41.52 0.37
CA VAL A 11 8.77 -41.24 -0.47
C VAL A 11 10.01 -41.46 0.40
N ASN A 12 10.87 -42.37 -0.07
CA ASN A 12 12.04 -42.90 0.59
C ASN A 12 13.24 -41.95 0.39
N TRP A 13 13.95 -41.56 1.45
CA TRP A 13 15.18 -40.74 1.35
C TRP A 13 16.41 -41.56 1.78
N PRO A 14 17.52 -41.59 1.02
CA PRO A 14 18.71 -42.35 1.41
C PRO A 14 19.42 -41.73 2.62
N SER A 15 19.85 -42.59 3.55
CA SER A 15 20.67 -42.27 4.71
C SER A 15 22.07 -41.79 4.29
N LEU A 16 22.44 -40.57 4.68
CA LEU A 16 23.79 -40.04 4.55
C LEU A 16 24.54 -40.24 5.86
N ASN A 17 25.32 -41.32 5.95
CA ASN A 17 26.46 -41.41 6.84
C ASN A 17 27.69 -41.63 5.98
N GLU A 18 28.44 -40.56 5.70
CA GLU A 18 29.87 -40.64 5.43
C GLU A 18 30.51 -39.26 5.65
N THR A 19 31.51 -39.26 6.52
CA THR A 19 32.22 -38.12 7.09
C THR A 19 33.14 -37.43 6.07
N ARG A 20 33.01 -36.11 5.90
CA ARG A 20 34.10 -35.23 5.41
C ARG A 20 34.29 -34.06 6.38
N LYS A 21 35.57 -33.81 6.72
CA LYS A 21 36.05 -32.81 7.70
C LYS A 21 35.59 -31.38 7.35
N PRO A 22 35.41 -30.48 8.35
CA PRO A 22 35.01 -29.11 8.08
C PRO A 22 36.19 -28.30 7.53
N GLU A 23 36.09 -27.86 6.27
CA GLU A 23 36.93 -26.78 5.74
C GLU A 23 36.32 -25.44 6.15
N GLU A 24 37.09 -24.60 6.85
CA GLU A 24 36.74 -23.22 7.18
C GLU A 24 36.57 -22.41 5.89
N LYS A 25 35.32 -22.17 5.48
CA LYS A 25 35.00 -21.26 4.39
C LYS A 25 34.95 -19.82 4.91
N LYS A 26 35.81 -18.97 4.35
CA LYS A 26 35.77 -17.51 4.50
C LYS A 26 34.34 -16.99 4.21
N PRO A 27 33.90 -15.90 4.88
CA PRO A 27 32.54 -15.38 4.70
C PRO A 27 32.32 -15.04 3.23
N VAL A 28 31.35 -15.72 2.61
CA VAL A 28 30.90 -15.46 1.25
C VAL A 28 30.09 -14.17 1.28
N ASP A 29 30.52 -13.19 0.49
CA ASP A 29 29.73 -11.99 0.23
C ASP A 29 28.49 -12.39 -0.59
N LEU A 30 27.34 -12.47 0.08
CA LEU A 30 26.05 -12.87 -0.48
C LEU A 30 25.38 -11.79 -1.35
N SER A 31 26.07 -10.67 -1.62
CA SER A 31 25.49 -9.55 -2.38
C SER A 31 25.69 -9.62 -3.89
N GLN A 32 26.41 -10.62 -4.42
CA GLN A 32 26.58 -10.79 -5.86
C GLN A 32 26.16 -12.19 -6.35
N GLU A 33 25.21 -12.17 -7.28
CA GLU A 33 24.70 -13.26 -8.14
C GLU A 33 23.81 -14.33 -7.49
N MET A 34 22.52 -14.01 -7.38
CA MET A 34 21.47 -15.03 -7.45
C MET A 34 20.71 -14.86 -8.78
N PRO A 35 20.63 -15.90 -9.64
CA PRO A 35 19.86 -15.81 -10.87
C PRO A 35 18.39 -15.62 -10.49
N GLN A 36 17.86 -14.44 -10.81
CA GLN A 36 16.42 -14.27 -10.95
C GLN A 36 15.98 -15.30 -11.99
N ASN A 37 14.86 -15.98 -11.79
CA ASN A 37 14.20 -16.69 -12.88
C ASN A 37 13.25 -15.68 -13.57
N PRO A 38 13.74 -14.86 -14.53
CA PRO A 38 12.93 -13.81 -15.14
C PRO A 38 11.71 -14.39 -15.86
N ALA A 39 11.79 -15.64 -16.31
CA ALA A 39 10.71 -16.31 -17.04
C ALA A 39 9.45 -16.50 -16.17
N ALA A 40 9.56 -16.75 -14.86
CA ALA A 40 8.39 -16.89 -13.99
C ALA A 40 7.73 -15.53 -13.70
N ALA A 41 8.54 -14.49 -13.51
CA ALA A 41 8.07 -13.12 -13.28
C ALA A 41 7.40 -12.53 -14.53
N GLU A 42 8.01 -12.69 -15.70
CA GLU A 42 7.44 -12.25 -16.98
C GLU A 42 6.16 -13.02 -17.33
N SER A 43 6.08 -14.29 -16.91
CA SER A 43 4.95 -15.17 -17.21
C SER A 43 3.67 -14.84 -16.42
N TYR A 44 3.75 -14.48 -15.13
CA TYR A 44 2.53 -14.15 -14.38
C TYR A 44 1.88 -12.84 -14.85
N ASP A 45 2.67 -11.84 -15.27
CA ASP A 45 2.17 -10.57 -15.83
C ASP A 45 1.39 -10.80 -17.13
N VAL A 46 1.85 -11.72 -17.98
CA VAL A 46 1.15 -12.12 -19.21
C VAL A 46 -0.16 -12.83 -18.84
N PHE A 47 -0.12 -13.81 -17.94
CA PHE A 47 -1.33 -14.53 -17.53
C PHE A 47 -2.37 -13.64 -16.83
N LEU A 48 -1.93 -12.60 -16.10
CA LEU A 48 -2.82 -11.61 -15.50
C LEU A 48 -3.57 -10.79 -16.55
N LYS A 49 -2.90 -10.42 -17.65
CA LYS A 49 -3.55 -9.73 -18.78
C LYS A 49 -4.55 -10.65 -19.49
N GLU A 50 -4.21 -11.92 -19.64
CA GLU A 50 -5.02 -12.94 -20.33
C GLU A 50 -6.15 -13.56 -19.49
N GLU A 51 -6.40 -13.09 -18.26
CA GLU A 51 -7.41 -13.66 -17.34
C GLU A 51 -7.14 -15.09 -16.86
N ARG A 52 -5.93 -15.59 -17.07
CA ARG A 52 -5.53 -16.95 -16.69
C ARG A 52 -5.06 -16.97 -15.24
N LEU A 53 -5.96 -16.62 -14.32
CA LEU A 53 -5.64 -16.41 -12.90
C LEU A 53 -4.97 -17.62 -12.24
N GLN A 54 -5.42 -18.84 -12.55
CA GLN A 54 -4.79 -20.05 -12.01
C GLN A 54 -3.34 -20.22 -12.47
N GLU A 55 -3.02 -19.74 -13.67
CA GLU A 55 -1.67 -19.82 -14.24
C GLU A 55 -0.81 -18.68 -13.73
N ALA A 56 -1.37 -17.47 -13.60
CA ALA A 56 -0.72 -16.36 -12.91
C ALA A 56 -0.34 -16.73 -11.47
N CYS A 57 -1.24 -17.41 -10.73
CA CYS A 57 -0.94 -17.87 -9.38
C CYS A 57 0.17 -18.92 -9.38
N ARG A 58 0.12 -19.92 -10.26
CA ARG A 58 1.18 -20.94 -10.36
C ARG A 58 2.54 -20.33 -10.74
N ALA A 59 2.55 -19.37 -11.67
CA ALA A 59 3.76 -18.65 -12.05
C ALA A 59 4.31 -17.81 -10.88
N ALA A 60 3.44 -17.13 -10.13
CA ALA A 60 3.83 -16.40 -8.94
C ALA A 60 4.33 -17.31 -7.81
N GLU A 61 3.72 -18.48 -7.61
CA GLU A 61 4.16 -19.50 -6.65
C GLU A 61 5.56 -20.05 -6.98
N ALA A 62 5.88 -20.15 -8.28
CA ALA A 62 7.18 -20.59 -8.76
C ALA A 62 8.30 -19.54 -8.65
N ILE A 63 8.00 -18.32 -8.16
CA ILE A 63 9.03 -17.29 -7.92
C ILE A 63 9.82 -17.66 -6.65
N ASP A 64 11.11 -17.97 -6.82
CA ASP A 64 11.99 -18.39 -5.72
C ASP A 64 12.07 -17.34 -4.60
N SER A 65 12.27 -16.08 -4.96
CA SER A 65 12.32 -14.98 -4.00
C SER A 65 10.96 -14.77 -3.34
N GLU A 66 10.87 -15.03 -2.03
CA GLU A 66 9.65 -14.82 -1.25
C GLU A 66 9.14 -13.38 -1.38
N TYR A 67 10.01 -12.38 -1.25
CA TYR A 67 9.63 -10.98 -1.42
C TYR A 67 8.98 -10.72 -2.78
N ARG A 68 9.59 -11.20 -3.88
CA ARG A 68 9.04 -11.01 -5.23
C ARG A 68 7.73 -11.77 -5.44
N ARG A 69 7.63 -12.97 -4.88
CA ARG A 69 6.40 -13.77 -4.87
C ARG A 69 5.26 -13.04 -4.14
N MET A 70 5.52 -12.45 -2.98
CA MET A 70 4.53 -11.66 -2.24
C MET A 70 4.10 -10.40 -3.00
N ILE A 71 5.04 -9.74 -3.71
CA ILE A 71 4.69 -8.62 -4.60
C ILE A 71 3.78 -9.10 -5.75
N ALA A 72 4.10 -10.22 -6.40
CA ALA A 72 3.26 -10.79 -7.46
C ALA A 72 1.84 -11.12 -6.96
N PHE A 73 1.71 -11.69 -5.75
CA PHE A 73 0.41 -11.93 -5.11
C PHE A 73 -0.38 -10.65 -4.82
N VAL A 74 0.29 -9.56 -4.43
CA VAL A 74 -0.36 -8.23 -4.29
C VAL A 74 -0.85 -7.71 -5.64
N ASP A 75 -0.07 -7.92 -6.71
CA ASP A 75 -0.45 -7.48 -8.05
C ASP A 75 -1.62 -8.31 -8.60
N ILE A 76 -1.68 -9.61 -8.33
CA ILE A 76 -2.85 -10.46 -8.61
C ILE A 76 -4.10 -9.93 -7.90
N CYS A 77 -4.01 -9.57 -6.61
CA CYS A 77 -5.14 -8.97 -5.88
C CYS A 77 -5.61 -7.66 -6.50
N ARG A 78 -4.67 -6.80 -6.90
CA ARG A 78 -4.97 -5.52 -7.56
C ARG A 78 -5.69 -5.74 -8.87
N GLU A 79 -5.25 -6.70 -9.67
CA GLU A 79 -5.85 -6.98 -10.97
C GLU A 79 -7.24 -7.59 -10.86
N LEU A 80 -7.44 -8.52 -9.92
CA LEU A 80 -8.77 -9.01 -9.56
C LEU A 80 -9.71 -7.86 -9.17
N ALA A 81 -9.23 -6.90 -8.37
CA ALA A 81 -10.01 -5.74 -7.98
C ALA A 81 -10.34 -4.82 -9.17
N ASN A 82 -9.37 -4.53 -10.05
CA ASN A 82 -9.58 -3.74 -11.27
C ASN A 82 -10.69 -4.33 -12.16
N ARG A 83 -10.76 -5.67 -12.21
CA ARG A 83 -11.79 -6.45 -12.92
C ARG A 83 -13.09 -6.62 -12.12
N ARG A 84 -13.21 -5.96 -10.97
CA ARG A 84 -14.36 -6.00 -10.05
C ARG A 84 -14.64 -7.38 -9.44
N HIS A 85 -13.66 -8.28 -9.43
CA HIS A 85 -13.73 -9.56 -8.72
C HIS A 85 -13.32 -9.39 -7.25
N PHE A 86 -14.03 -8.53 -6.52
CA PHE A 86 -13.65 -8.12 -5.16
C PHE A 86 -13.61 -9.28 -4.16
N ASP A 87 -14.62 -10.16 -4.17
CA ASP A 87 -14.66 -11.30 -3.24
C ASP A 87 -13.49 -12.25 -3.45
N ARG A 88 -13.14 -12.51 -4.72
CA ARG A 88 -11.96 -13.32 -5.07
C ARG A 88 -10.68 -12.63 -4.65
N ALA A 89 -10.55 -11.32 -4.87
CA ALA A 89 -9.37 -10.55 -4.44
C ALA A 89 -9.19 -10.58 -2.93
N LEU A 90 -10.28 -10.39 -2.17
CA LEU A 90 -10.27 -10.41 -0.71
C LEU A 90 -9.94 -11.79 -0.15
N LEU A 91 -10.55 -12.85 -0.71
CA LEU A 91 -10.24 -14.22 -0.33
C LEU A 91 -8.76 -14.52 -0.60
N PHE A 92 -8.27 -14.23 -1.80
CA PHE A 92 -6.88 -14.48 -2.18
C PHE A 92 -5.90 -13.73 -1.26
N ALA A 93 -6.14 -12.44 -1.01
CA ALA A 93 -5.31 -11.65 -0.11
C ALA A 93 -5.24 -12.28 1.29
N ARG A 94 -6.37 -12.66 1.87
CA ARG A 94 -6.44 -13.25 3.21
C ARG A 94 -5.83 -14.65 3.30
N THR A 95 -5.85 -15.40 2.21
CA THR A 95 -5.28 -16.76 2.16
C THR A 95 -3.77 -16.76 1.97
N HIS A 96 -3.24 -15.86 1.12
CA HIS A 96 -1.85 -15.94 0.66
C HIS A 96 -0.93 -14.85 1.22
N LEU A 97 -1.48 -13.76 1.76
CA LEU A 97 -0.69 -12.62 2.23
C LEU A 97 -0.83 -12.41 3.74
N HIS A 98 0.20 -11.82 4.33
CA HIS A 98 0.23 -11.45 5.74
C HIS A 98 0.98 -10.13 5.94
N GLY A 99 0.81 -9.52 7.12
CA GLY A 99 1.50 -8.29 7.53
C GLY A 99 1.40 -7.16 6.50
N HIS A 100 2.55 -6.57 6.15
CA HIS A 100 2.63 -5.46 5.21
C HIS A 100 2.06 -5.78 3.82
N PHE A 101 2.26 -6.99 3.29
CA PHE A 101 1.75 -7.34 1.95
C PHE A 101 0.24 -7.45 1.91
N LEU A 102 -0.37 -8.01 2.96
CA LEU A 102 -1.83 -8.05 3.10
C LEU A 102 -2.41 -6.63 3.19
N SER A 103 -1.80 -5.75 3.99
CA SER A 103 -2.19 -4.33 4.03
C SER A 103 -2.12 -3.68 2.64
N LYS A 104 -1.03 -3.91 1.88
CA LYS A 104 -0.85 -3.38 0.52
C LYS A 104 -1.90 -3.90 -0.48
N ALA A 105 -2.29 -5.17 -0.37
CA ALA A 105 -3.35 -5.77 -1.19
C ALA A 105 -4.73 -5.17 -0.84
N LEU A 106 -5.08 -5.10 0.45
CA LEU A 106 -6.34 -4.52 0.91
C LEU A 106 -6.46 -3.04 0.52
N SER A 107 -5.38 -2.26 0.64
CA SER A 107 -5.31 -0.88 0.15
C SER A 107 -5.55 -0.80 -1.36
N SER A 108 -5.01 -1.74 -2.14
CA SER A 108 -5.24 -1.79 -3.59
C SER A 108 -6.69 -2.09 -3.94
N ILE A 109 -7.33 -3.03 -3.23
CA ILE A 109 -8.75 -3.36 -3.38
C ILE A 109 -9.61 -2.13 -3.02
N CYS A 110 -9.35 -1.50 -1.88
CA CYS A 110 -10.08 -0.32 -1.40
C CYS A 110 -9.98 0.86 -2.38
N ARG A 111 -8.78 1.12 -2.93
CA ARG A 111 -8.59 2.16 -3.96
C ARG A 111 -9.53 1.94 -5.15
N VAL A 112 -9.66 0.73 -5.65
CA VAL A 112 -10.55 0.45 -6.79
C VAL A 112 -12.02 0.63 -6.38
N LYS A 113 -12.43 0.14 -5.22
CA LYS A 113 -13.79 0.34 -4.70
C LYS A 113 -14.16 1.81 -4.58
N VAL A 114 -13.27 2.64 -4.03
CA VAL A 114 -13.46 4.10 -3.95
C VAL A 114 -13.63 4.71 -5.34
N LYS A 115 -12.77 4.35 -6.31
CA LYS A 115 -12.85 4.86 -7.69
C LYS A 115 -14.16 4.52 -8.41
N ILE A 116 -14.85 3.45 -8.00
CA ILE A 116 -16.17 3.09 -8.56
C ILE A 116 -17.34 3.53 -7.65
N GLY A 117 -17.09 4.36 -6.63
CA GLY A 117 -18.11 4.91 -5.73
C GLY A 117 -18.50 4.01 -4.55
N GLN A 118 -17.90 2.84 -4.39
CA GLN A 118 -18.15 1.90 -3.29
C GLN A 118 -17.36 2.28 -2.02
N ILE A 119 -17.56 3.50 -1.51
CA ILE A 119 -16.77 4.04 -0.40
C ILE A 119 -17.05 3.28 0.92
N ASN A 120 -18.32 3.01 1.22
CA ASN A 120 -18.71 2.33 2.47
C ASN A 120 -18.11 0.91 2.54
N GLU A 121 -18.16 0.15 1.44
CA GLU A 121 -17.55 -1.19 1.37
C GLU A 121 -16.02 -1.12 1.54
N ALA A 122 -15.36 -0.06 1.04
CA ALA A 122 -13.93 0.15 1.29
C ALA A 122 -13.64 0.42 2.78
N LEU A 123 -14.50 1.19 3.45
CA LEU A 123 -14.39 1.46 4.89
C LEU A 123 -14.68 0.22 5.74
N GLU A 124 -15.61 -0.64 5.33
CA GLU A 124 -15.85 -1.94 5.96
C GLU A 124 -14.61 -2.84 5.88
N ILE A 125 -13.92 -2.89 4.74
CA ILE A 125 -12.66 -3.63 4.59
C ILE A 125 -11.60 -3.07 5.55
N ALA A 126 -11.47 -1.75 5.66
CA ALA A 126 -10.54 -1.11 6.58
C ALA A 126 -10.88 -1.40 8.04
N GLY A 127 -12.18 -1.41 8.40
CA GLY A 127 -12.67 -1.74 9.74
C GLY A 127 -12.50 -3.22 10.11
N ALA A 128 -12.55 -4.12 9.13
CA ALA A 128 -12.33 -5.55 9.30
C ALA A 128 -10.84 -5.98 9.34
N ALA A 129 -9.91 -5.02 9.23
CA ALA A 129 -8.51 -5.27 9.50
C ALA A 129 -8.33 -5.56 11.00
N SER A 130 -7.85 -6.77 11.34
CA SER A 130 -7.67 -7.21 12.73
C SER A 130 -6.51 -6.48 13.41
N ASN A 131 -6.36 -6.62 14.74
CA ASN A 131 -5.28 -5.98 15.51
C ASN A 131 -3.85 -6.27 15.01
N GLN A 132 -3.63 -7.35 14.24
CA GLN A 132 -2.33 -7.67 13.65
C GLN A 132 -2.01 -6.84 12.39
N LEU A 133 -3.01 -6.19 11.80
CA LEU A 133 -2.90 -5.33 10.62
C LEU A 133 -3.31 -3.92 11.02
N SER A 134 -2.37 -2.95 10.97
CA SER A 134 -2.78 -1.56 11.08
C SER A 134 -3.76 -1.23 9.95
N LYS A 135 -4.94 -0.72 10.32
CA LYS A 135 -5.97 -0.21 9.39
C LYS A 135 -5.56 1.12 8.75
N GLU A 136 -4.55 1.78 9.30
CA GLU A 136 -4.17 3.16 8.95
C GLU A 136 -3.65 3.28 7.50
N PRO A 137 -2.84 2.35 6.95
CA PRO A 137 -2.46 2.41 5.54
C PRO A 137 -3.66 2.26 4.58
N ILE A 138 -4.69 1.51 5.00
CA ILE A 138 -5.91 1.31 4.20
C ILE A 138 -6.74 2.60 4.23
N LEU A 139 -6.99 3.16 5.42
CA LEU A 139 -7.69 4.45 5.59
C LEU A 139 -6.96 5.59 4.86
N SER A 140 -5.62 5.65 4.97
CA SER A 140 -4.80 6.62 4.24
C SER A 140 -4.96 6.48 2.73
N THR A 141 -5.05 5.25 2.23
CA THR A 141 -5.29 4.99 0.79
C THR A 141 -6.67 5.45 0.36
N ILE A 142 -7.71 5.17 1.16
CA ILE A 142 -9.10 5.61 0.88
C ILE A 142 -9.15 7.14 0.85
N SER A 143 -8.63 7.81 1.88
CA SER A 143 -8.58 9.27 1.97
C SER A 143 -7.85 9.90 0.78
N LYS A 144 -6.64 9.41 0.42
CA LYS A 144 -5.91 9.91 -0.75
C LYS A 144 -6.67 9.71 -2.06
N THR A 145 -7.32 8.56 -2.23
CA THR A 145 -8.09 8.27 -3.45
C THR A 145 -9.31 9.19 -3.57
N LEU A 146 -9.99 9.50 -2.45
CA LEU A 146 -11.06 10.50 -2.43
C LEU A 146 -10.54 11.89 -2.81
N ALA A 147 -9.36 12.28 -2.33
CA ALA A 147 -8.73 13.55 -2.70
C ALA A 147 -8.42 13.63 -4.21
N GLU A 148 -7.88 12.55 -4.79
CA GLU A 148 -7.65 12.42 -6.25
C GLU A 148 -8.93 12.61 -7.07
N MET A 149 -10.08 12.25 -6.50
CA MET A 149 -11.40 12.38 -7.14
C MET A 149 -12.07 13.73 -6.88
N GLY A 150 -11.43 14.65 -6.12
CA GLY A 150 -12.04 15.91 -5.74
C GLY A 150 -13.12 15.78 -4.64
N GLU A 151 -13.01 14.78 -3.77
CA GLU A 151 -13.90 14.58 -2.62
C GLU A 151 -13.17 14.97 -1.33
N ALA A 152 -12.81 16.25 -1.19
CA ALA A 152 -11.95 16.75 -0.10
C ALA A 152 -12.56 16.55 1.30
N GLU A 153 -13.87 16.79 1.44
CA GLU A 153 -14.58 16.65 2.72
C GLU A 153 -14.56 15.18 3.18
N LYS A 154 -15.02 14.25 2.34
CA LYS A 154 -14.95 12.81 2.63
C LYS A 154 -13.52 12.33 2.86
N SER A 155 -12.57 12.81 2.07
CA SER A 155 -11.15 12.49 2.25
C SER A 155 -10.66 12.89 3.66
N THR A 156 -11.09 14.06 4.12
CA THR A 156 -10.77 14.61 5.45
C THR A 156 -11.43 13.80 6.57
N GLU A 157 -12.70 13.45 6.43
CA GLU A 157 -13.43 12.58 7.37
C GLU A 157 -12.71 11.25 7.56
N VAL A 158 -12.30 10.60 6.46
CA VAL A 158 -11.55 9.33 6.50
C VAL A 158 -10.17 9.52 7.14
N ALA A 159 -9.48 10.62 6.86
CA ALA A 159 -8.18 10.90 7.49
C ALA A 159 -8.31 11.04 9.02
N TYR A 160 -9.41 11.60 9.54
CA TYR A 160 -9.66 11.66 10.98
C TYR A 160 -9.90 10.28 11.63
N MET A 161 -10.27 9.26 10.86
CA MET A 161 -10.38 7.88 11.38
C MET A 161 -9.01 7.24 11.68
N ILE A 162 -7.91 7.86 11.24
CA ILE A 162 -6.54 7.44 11.52
C ILE A 162 -6.18 7.90 12.94
N SER A 163 -5.79 6.95 13.79
CA SER A 163 -5.53 7.19 15.21
C SER A 163 -4.13 7.69 15.46
N ASP A 164 -3.12 7.12 14.78
CA ASP A 164 -1.74 7.61 14.82
C ASP A 164 -1.64 9.02 14.21
N GLU A 165 -1.16 9.96 15.02
CA GLU A 165 -1.08 11.38 14.65
C GLU A 165 -0.12 11.61 13.47
N LEU A 166 1.00 10.88 13.42
CA LEU A 166 1.96 11.01 12.33
C LEU A 166 1.35 10.53 11.01
N SER A 167 0.71 9.37 11.01
CA SER A 167 0.03 8.79 9.85
C SER A 167 -1.14 9.65 9.39
N ARG A 168 -1.90 10.23 10.32
CA ARG A 168 -2.98 11.19 10.02
C ARG A 168 -2.43 12.45 9.38
N SER A 169 -1.40 13.05 9.96
CA SER A 169 -0.72 14.24 9.42
C SER A 169 -0.17 14.00 8.01
N LEU A 170 0.53 12.88 7.78
CA LEU A 170 1.02 12.51 6.45
C LEU A 170 -0.13 12.30 5.43
N THR A 171 -1.28 11.81 5.89
CA THR A 171 -2.47 11.64 5.05
C THR A 171 -3.08 12.99 4.66
N PHE A 172 -3.18 13.94 5.59
CA PHE A 172 -3.61 15.31 5.28
C PHE A 172 -2.65 16.02 4.33
N GLU A 173 -1.33 15.87 4.53
CA GLU A 173 -0.33 16.44 3.63
C GLU A 173 -0.50 15.94 2.19
N CYS A 174 -0.62 14.62 2.01
CA CYS A 174 -0.86 14.04 0.69
C CYS A 174 -2.18 14.48 0.07
N THR A 175 -3.24 14.53 0.86
CA THR A 175 -4.58 15.00 0.44
C THR A 175 -4.50 16.43 -0.06
N SER A 176 -3.90 17.32 0.72
CA SER A 176 -3.69 18.72 0.37
C SER A 176 -2.91 18.86 -0.95
N LYS A 177 -1.81 18.11 -1.12
CA LYS A 177 -1.04 18.07 -2.38
C LYS A 177 -1.88 17.62 -3.58
N LYS A 178 -2.69 16.57 -3.43
CA LYS A 178 -3.57 16.09 -4.51
C LYS A 178 -4.63 17.11 -4.89
N LEU A 179 -5.20 17.80 -3.92
CA LEU A 179 -6.15 18.89 -4.19
C LEU A 179 -5.49 20.04 -4.96
N VAL A 180 -4.23 20.39 -4.63
CA VAL A 180 -3.45 21.36 -5.42
C VAL A 180 -3.26 20.89 -6.87
N GLU A 181 -2.86 19.63 -7.07
CA GLU A 181 -2.64 19.07 -8.41
C GLU A 181 -3.89 19.13 -9.31
N ILE A 182 -5.08 18.99 -8.74
CA ILE A 182 -6.36 19.10 -9.47
C ILE A 182 -6.96 20.51 -9.43
N GLY A 183 -6.21 21.52 -8.97
CA GLY A 183 -6.60 22.93 -8.99
C GLY A 183 -7.58 23.37 -7.88
N ARG A 184 -7.86 22.52 -6.89
CA ARG A 184 -8.78 22.80 -5.78
C ARG A 184 -8.04 23.47 -4.61
N ILE A 185 -7.51 24.67 -4.86
CA ILE A 185 -6.58 25.38 -3.98
C ILE A 185 -7.21 25.74 -2.61
N ASP A 186 -8.44 26.25 -2.60
CA ASP A 186 -9.09 26.65 -1.35
C ASP A 186 -9.32 25.43 -0.43
N GLU A 187 -9.75 24.30 -1.00
CA GLU A 187 -9.94 23.06 -0.25
C GLU A 187 -8.62 22.45 0.23
N ALA A 188 -7.56 22.54 -0.59
CA ALA A 188 -6.23 22.14 -0.16
C ALA A 188 -5.77 22.93 1.08
N LEU A 189 -6.09 24.23 1.13
CA LEU A 189 -5.79 25.12 2.25
C LEU A 189 -6.61 24.76 3.49
N GLU A 190 -7.89 24.46 3.34
CA GLU A 190 -8.69 23.97 4.46
C GLU A 190 -8.15 22.66 5.04
N VAL A 191 -7.76 21.71 4.19
CA VAL A 191 -7.13 20.45 4.64
C VAL A 191 -5.83 20.71 5.38
N ALA A 192 -4.96 21.58 4.85
CA ALA A 192 -3.70 21.90 5.51
C ALA A 192 -3.92 22.62 6.86
N ASN A 193 -4.97 23.42 6.99
CA ASN A 193 -5.31 24.10 8.23
C ASN A 193 -5.84 23.16 9.33
N ARG A 194 -6.38 22.00 8.96
CA ARG A 194 -6.82 20.94 9.89
C ARG A 194 -5.66 20.15 10.51
N MET A 195 -4.43 20.34 10.02
CA MET A 195 -3.25 19.68 10.54
C MET A 195 -2.77 20.32 11.85
N SER A 196 -2.63 19.51 12.90
CA SER A 196 -2.10 19.88 14.21
C SER A 196 -0.57 19.95 14.25
N ASN A 197 0.10 19.14 13.43
CA ASN A 197 1.55 19.09 13.37
C ASN A 197 2.11 20.21 12.46
N ASP A 198 2.88 21.15 13.03
CA ASP A 198 3.46 22.29 12.32
C ASP A 198 4.43 21.91 11.19
N TYR A 199 5.17 20.81 11.33
CA TYR A 199 6.05 20.32 10.27
C TYR A 199 5.22 19.81 9.08
N GLY A 200 4.20 18.99 9.34
CA GLY A 200 3.28 18.51 8.31
C GLY A 200 2.51 19.68 7.66
N LYS A 201 2.03 20.62 8.46
CA LYS A 201 1.32 21.82 8.00
C LYS A 201 2.19 22.65 7.06
N ARG A 202 3.46 22.90 7.39
CA ARG A 202 4.40 23.59 6.47
C ARG A 202 4.56 22.85 5.15
N ARG A 203 4.72 21.52 5.18
CA ARG A 203 4.84 20.70 3.95
C ARG A 203 3.58 20.69 3.09
N ALA A 204 2.41 20.86 3.69
CA ALA A 204 1.13 20.98 2.99
C ALA A 204 0.90 22.40 2.44
N LEU A 205 1.30 23.44 3.17
CA LEU A 205 1.12 24.83 2.76
C LEU A 205 2.06 25.28 1.63
N ALA A 206 3.29 24.76 1.58
CA ALA A 206 4.26 25.11 0.54
C ALA A 206 3.75 24.92 -0.91
N PRO A 207 3.19 23.76 -1.32
CA PRO A 207 2.65 23.60 -2.68
C PRO A 207 1.43 24.50 -2.96
N ILE A 208 0.61 24.80 -1.95
CA ILE A 208 -0.53 25.73 -2.08
C ILE A 208 -0.02 27.14 -2.38
N GLN A 209 0.99 27.58 -1.61
CA GLN A 209 1.62 28.88 -1.76
C GLN A 209 2.18 29.03 -3.19
N GLN A 210 2.92 28.03 -3.67
CA GLN A 210 3.45 28.02 -5.03
C GLN A 210 2.35 28.07 -6.10
N ALA A 211 1.26 27.33 -5.91
CA ALA A 211 0.13 27.35 -6.83
C ALA A 211 -0.57 28.72 -6.87
N LEU A 212 -0.69 29.39 -5.72
CA LEU A 212 -1.22 30.75 -5.63
C LEU A 212 -0.34 31.75 -6.38
N GLU A 213 0.99 31.68 -6.25
CA GLU A 213 1.92 32.50 -7.03
C GLU A 213 1.72 32.30 -8.54
N ASN A 214 1.67 31.04 -8.97
CA ASN A 214 1.52 30.68 -10.39
C ASN A 214 0.16 31.15 -10.96
N SER A 215 -0.88 31.20 -10.13
CA SER A 215 -2.20 31.71 -10.51
C SER A 215 -2.32 33.25 -10.49
N GLY A 216 -1.27 33.96 -10.08
CA GLY A 216 -1.26 35.43 -9.98
C GLY A 216 -1.85 35.98 -8.68
N ASN A 217 -2.25 35.13 -7.72
CA ASN A 217 -2.77 35.55 -6.43
C ASN A 217 -1.65 35.86 -5.43
N LYS A 218 -0.87 36.91 -5.74
CA LYS A 218 0.35 37.28 -5.00
C LYS A 218 0.08 37.62 -3.54
N ALA A 219 -1.01 38.32 -3.24
CA ALA A 219 -1.35 38.71 -1.87
C ALA A 219 -1.54 37.48 -0.96
N LYS A 220 -2.39 36.51 -1.37
CA LYS A 220 -2.58 35.27 -0.60
C LYS A 220 -1.29 34.43 -0.53
N ALA A 221 -0.49 34.41 -1.59
CA ALA A 221 0.78 33.70 -1.58
C ALA A 221 1.79 34.29 -0.58
N GLU A 222 1.87 35.62 -0.48
CA GLU A 222 2.71 36.32 0.49
C GLU A 222 2.24 36.09 1.92
N GLU A 223 0.93 36.17 2.18
CA GLU A 223 0.34 35.83 3.47
C GLU A 223 0.70 34.40 3.89
N LEU A 224 0.58 33.45 2.96
CA LEU A 224 0.88 32.06 3.24
C LEU A 224 2.38 31.82 3.48
N LEU A 225 3.24 32.53 2.76
CA LEU A 225 4.69 32.49 2.97
C LEU A 225 5.07 32.99 4.37
N VAL A 226 4.45 34.07 4.84
CA VAL A 226 4.64 34.57 6.22
C VAL A 226 4.20 33.52 7.23
N LEU A 227 3.02 32.91 7.05
CA LEU A 227 2.53 31.84 7.91
C LEU A 227 3.50 30.65 7.95
N ILE A 228 3.95 30.16 6.80
CA ILE A 228 4.91 29.05 6.69
C ILE A 228 6.21 29.35 7.47
N ARG A 229 6.72 30.58 7.37
CA ARG A 229 7.94 31.00 8.08
C ARG A 229 7.74 31.14 9.59
N SER A 230 6.52 31.45 10.03
CA SER A 230 6.18 31.58 11.45
C SER A 230 5.97 30.23 12.17
N LEU A 231 5.69 29.16 11.42
CA LEU A 231 5.45 27.85 12.00
C LEU A 231 6.75 27.26 12.60
N PRO A 232 6.74 26.82 13.88
CA PRO A 232 7.92 26.30 14.57
C PRO A 232 8.60 25.17 13.81
N TYR A 233 9.93 25.21 13.73
CA TYR A 233 10.70 24.01 13.43
C TYR A 233 10.53 23.04 14.59
N ALA A 234 9.98 21.86 14.33
CA ALA A 234 9.80 20.85 15.35
C ALA A 234 11.14 20.64 16.07
N CYS A 235 11.20 20.93 17.37
CA CYS A 235 12.23 20.37 18.23
C CYS A 235 12.02 18.84 18.18
N ILE A 236 13.05 18.13 17.74
CA ILE A 236 13.15 16.70 17.94
C ILE A 236 13.49 16.55 19.42
N ASP A 237 12.49 16.42 20.28
CA ASP A 237 12.65 15.97 21.66
C ASP A 237 12.32 14.47 21.76
#